data_AF-A0A535Z404-F1
#
_entry.id   AF-A0A535Z404-F1
#
_cell.length_a   1.000
_cell.length_b   1.000
_cell.length_c   1.000
_cell.angle_alpha   90.00
_cell.angle_beta   90.00
_cell.angle_gamma   90.00
#
_symmetry.space_group_name_H-M   'P 1'
#
loop_
_entity.id
_entity.type
_entity.pdbx_description
1 polymer ?
#
loop_
_entity_poly.entity_id
_entity_poly.type
_entity_poly.pdbx_seq_one_letter_code
_entity_poly.pdbx_strand_id
1 'polypeptide(L)'
;MAGAARLQTLLVAAFLLAACSSSPAASATPSASPSPSPSASPIASSAVGGGVSVPAQALAPASDLPVVNLCSAQITVTADGNATPLLCHSGALNVQAWKFYAGVSASVLGLGLNPTQGQVESAICDDLKHQHATRPEETSGYQLATAYYGWTFNLDPAKVVCT
;
A
#
# COMPACT_ATOMS: atom_id res chain seq x y z
N MET A 1 12.36 -24.19 46.68
CA MET A 1 13.85 -24.25 46.72
C MET A 1 14.33 -23.60 45.42
N ALA A 2 14.58 -22.29 45.45
CA ALA A 2 15.93 -21.68 45.50
C ALA A 2 16.74 -21.94 44.22
N GLY A 3 16.76 -21.00 43.27
CA GLY A 3 17.93 -20.15 42.96
C GLY A 3 18.29 -20.35 41.48
N ALA A 4 18.92 -19.47 40.71
CA ALA A 4 19.57 -18.19 40.97
C ALA A 4 19.70 -17.44 39.61
N ALA A 5 19.80 -16.11 39.69
CA ALA A 5 20.14 -15.22 38.58
C ALA A 5 21.58 -15.44 38.06
N ARG A 6 21.83 -15.18 36.77
CA ARG A 6 23.12 -14.65 36.31
C ARG A 6 22.99 -13.69 35.13
N LEU A 7 23.84 -12.69 35.25
CA LEU A 7 24.00 -11.43 34.53
C LEU A 7 24.99 -11.59 33.36
N GLN A 8 25.08 -10.57 32.51
CA GLN A 8 26.12 -10.26 31.49
C GLN A 8 25.87 -10.91 30.11
N THR A 9 25.86 -10.15 29.00
CA THR A 9 27.02 -9.37 28.53
C THR A 9 26.57 -8.23 27.59
N LEU A 10 27.00 -7.00 27.89
CA LEU A 10 26.91 -5.80 27.06
C LEU A 10 27.94 -5.86 25.93
N LEU A 11 27.52 -5.63 24.68
CA LEU A 11 28.44 -5.45 23.54
C LEU A 11 27.72 -4.76 22.36
N VAL A 12 27.87 -3.44 22.20
CA VAL A 12 27.76 -2.72 20.91
C VAL A 12 28.58 -1.43 21.05
N ALA A 13 29.86 -1.44 20.68
CA ALA A 13 30.41 -1.01 19.38
C ALA A 13 30.18 0.49 19.07
N ALA A 14 31.21 1.29 19.36
CA ALA A 14 31.33 2.68 18.97
C ALA A 14 31.70 2.79 17.49
N PHE A 15 30.90 3.49 16.69
CA PHE A 15 31.28 3.95 15.36
C PHE A 15 31.43 5.48 15.38
N LEU A 16 32.68 5.92 15.36
CA LEU A 16 33.10 7.29 15.07
C LEU A 16 33.15 7.45 13.55
N LEU A 17 32.29 8.30 12.99
CA LEU A 17 32.48 8.84 11.65
C LEU A 17 32.50 10.36 11.71
N ALA A 18 33.72 10.88 11.49
CA ALA A 18 34.00 12.29 11.26
C ALA A 18 33.53 12.69 9.86
N ALA A 19 32.82 13.82 9.76
CA ALA A 19 32.68 14.55 8.50
C ALA A 19 32.91 16.04 8.79
N CYS A 20 34.02 16.54 8.23
CA CYS A 20 34.44 17.93 8.30
C CYS A 20 33.84 18.77 7.17
N SER A 21 33.77 20.08 7.47
CA SER A 21 34.02 21.22 6.58
C SER A 21 32.83 22.07 6.12
N SER A 22 33.00 23.36 6.38
CA SER A 22 32.07 24.47 6.33
C SER A 22 32.31 25.38 5.12
N SER A 23 31.21 25.87 4.50
CA SER A 23 30.88 27.24 4.02
C SER A 23 31.86 28.03 3.10
N PRO A 24 31.53 29.27 2.65
CA PRO A 24 30.43 29.79 1.82
C PRO A 24 30.96 30.58 0.59
N ALA A 25 30.12 30.99 -0.39
CA ALA A 25 30.42 32.15 -1.28
C ALA A 25 29.22 32.58 -2.15
N ALA A 26 29.21 33.86 -2.49
CA ALA A 26 28.08 34.70 -2.84
C ALA A 26 27.76 34.84 -4.35
N SER A 27 26.52 35.30 -4.58
CA SER A 27 26.02 36.26 -5.59
C SER A 27 26.59 36.28 -7.01
N ALA A 28 25.69 36.03 -7.98
CA ALA A 28 25.64 36.80 -9.22
C ALA A 28 24.20 36.90 -9.74
N THR A 29 23.71 38.13 -9.87
CA THR A 29 22.48 38.50 -10.57
C THR A 29 22.77 38.57 -12.07
N PRO A 30 21.87 38.04 -12.92
CA PRO A 30 21.56 38.75 -14.15
C PRO A 30 20.06 39.01 -14.31
N SER A 31 19.76 40.24 -14.72
CA SER A 31 18.46 40.74 -15.14
C SER A 31 18.22 40.39 -16.61
N ALA A 32 17.09 39.76 -16.92
CA ALA A 32 16.44 39.82 -18.24
C ALA A 32 15.00 39.30 -18.14
N SER A 33 14.04 40.22 -18.26
CA SER A 33 12.65 39.93 -18.64
C SER A 33 12.61 39.80 -20.17
N PRO A 34 11.91 38.79 -20.72
CA PRO A 34 10.56 39.09 -21.22
C PRO A 34 9.53 37.99 -20.94
N SER A 35 8.29 38.42 -20.73
CA SER A 35 7.08 37.59 -20.67
C SER A 35 6.90 36.70 -21.90
N PRO A 36 6.63 35.40 -21.68
CA PRO A 36 5.68 34.66 -22.50
C PRO A 36 4.34 34.56 -21.76
N SER A 37 3.25 34.91 -22.45
CA SER A 37 1.89 34.62 -22.00
C SER A 37 1.73 33.12 -21.74
N PRO A 38 1.32 32.66 -20.54
CA PRO A 38 0.74 31.34 -20.41
C PRO A 38 -0.68 31.40 -20.97
N SER A 39 -0.80 30.99 -22.23
CA SER A 39 -2.04 30.49 -22.80
C SER A 39 -2.62 29.43 -21.85
N ALA A 40 -3.81 29.70 -21.34
CA ALA A 40 -4.72 28.84 -20.59
C ALA A 40 -4.09 27.58 -19.96
N SER A 41 -3.86 27.64 -18.65
CA SER A 41 -3.83 26.45 -17.80
C SER A 41 -5.06 25.59 -18.13
N PRO A 42 -4.94 24.27 -18.40
CA PRO A 42 -6.10 23.41 -18.29
C PRO A 42 -6.53 23.49 -16.83
N ILE A 43 -7.70 24.06 -16.60
CA ILE A 43 -8.42 23.96 -15.34
C ILE A 43 -8.50 22.46 -15.08
N ALA A 44 -7.75 21.98 -14.10
CA ALA A 44 -7.94 20.65 -13.56
C ALA A 44 -9.40 20.61 -13.14
N SER A 45 -10.22 19.94 -13.94
CA SER A 45 -11.58 19.63 -13.56
C SER A 45 -11.45 18.74 -12.36
N SER A 46 -11.60 19.33 -11.18
CA SER A 46 -11.91 18.61 -9.95
C SER A 46 -13.21 17.86 -10.23
N ALA A 47 -13.08 16.66 -10.78
CA ALA A 47 -14.19 15.75 -10.95
C ALA A 47 -14.64 15.39 -9.54
N VAL A 48 -15.75 16.00 -9.14
CA VAL A 48 -16.57 15.58 -8.01
C VAL A 48 -16.75 14.07 -8.12
N GLY A 49 -16.09 13.32 -7.23
CA GLY A 49 -16.35 11.90 -7.00
C GLY A 49 -15.50 10.86 -7.76
N GLY A 50 -14.44 11.22 -8.48
CA GLY A 50 -13.61 10.23 -9.20
C GLY A 50 -12.12 10.50 -9.04
N GLY A 51 -11.41 9.61 -8.31
CA GLY A 51 -10.02 9.81 -7.90
C GLY A 51 -9.02 10.18 -9.00
N VAL A 52 -7.86 10.66 -8.58
CA VAL A 52 -6.78 11.13 -9.47
C VAL A 52 -6.03 9.93 -10.05
N SER A 53 -5.82 9.87 -11.37
CA SER A 53 -5.03 8.81 -12.01
C SER A 53 -3.61 8.74 -11.46
N VAL A 54 -3.11 7.53 -11.24
CA VAL A 54 -1.76 7.25 -10.75
C VAL A 54 -1.02 6.42 -11.80
N PRO A 55 0.28 6.71 -12.08
CA PRO A 55 1.08 5.87 -12.97
C PRO A 55 1.10 4.41 -12.52
N ALA A 56 1.14 3.48 -13.48
CA ALA A 56 1.27 2.06 -13.18
C ALA A 56 2.58 1.80 -12.41
N GLN A 57 2.46 1.11 -11.28
CA GLN A 57 3.58 0.75 -10.41
C GLN A 57 3.22 -0.47 -9.57
N ALA A 58 4.22 -1.26 -9.19
CA ALA A 58 4.04 -2.35 -8.23
C ALA A 58 3.64 -1.74 -6.88
N LEU A 59 2.66 -2.33 -6.21
CA LEU A 59 2.19 -1.87 -4.90
C LEU A 59 2.54 -2.93 -3.87
N ALA A 60 3.50 -2.64 -2.97
CA ALA A 60 3.86 -3.58 -1.92
C ALA A 60 2.61 -4.03 -1.12
N PRO A 61 2.49 -5.32 -0.77
CA PRO A 61 3.50 -6.38 -0.88
C PRO A 61 3.62 -7.04 -2.28
N ALA A 62 2.82 -6.65 -3.27
CA ALA A 62 2.94 -7.18 -4.63
C ALA A 62 4.31 -6.85 -5.25
N SER A 63 4.89 -7.83 -5.93
CA SER A 63 6.08 -7.66 -6.78
C SER A 63 5.76 -7.37 -8.25
N ASP A 64 4.57 -7.78 -8.71
CA ASP A 64 4.13 -7.63 -10.09
C ASP A 64 3.46 -6.27 -10.34
N LEU A 65 3.36 -5.86 -11.61
CA LEU A 65 2.54 -4.70 -12.00
C LEU A 65 1.05 -5.06 -11.99
N PRO A 66 0.16 -4.09 -11.71
CA PRO A 66 -1.28 -4.32 -11.78
C PRO A 66 -1.73 -4.57 -13.22
N VAL A 67 -2.75 -5.41 -13.41
CA VAL A 67 -3.43 -5.59 -14.69
C VAL A 67 -4.48 -4.50 -14.96
N VAL A 68 -4.73 -3.64 -13.97
CA VAL A 68 -5.68 -2.52 -14.03
C VAL A 68 -4.98 -1.18 -13.82
N ASN A 69 -5.63 -0.10 -14.27
CA ASN A 69 -5.17 1.26 -13.97
C ASN A 69 -5.22 1.56 -12.47
N LEU A 70 -4.36 2.46 -12.03
CA LEU A 70 -4.31 2.93 -10.65
C LEU A 70 -4.90 4.33 -10.52
N CYS A 71 -5.48 4.61 -9.35
CA CYS A 71 -5.97 5.93 -8.98
C CYS A 71 -5.74 6.20 -7.49
N SER A 72 -5.85 7.45 -7.06
CA SER A 72 -5.86 7.85 -5.66
C SER A 72 -7.17 8.55 -5.33
N ALA A 73 -7.92 8.00 -4.37
CA ALA A 73 -9.10 8.60 -3.79
C ALA A 73 -9.07 8.47 -2.27
N GLN A 74 -9.70 9.41 -1.56
CA GLN A 74 -9.83 9.34 -0.10
C GLN A 74 -10.63 8.09 0.28
N ILE A 75 -10.16 7.39 1.32
CA ILE A 75 -10.89 6.27 1.92
C ILE A 75 -11.61 6.70 3.20
N THR A 76 -12.68 5.99 3.52
CA THR A 76 -13.39 6.03 4.79
C THR A 76 -13.30 4.64 5.42
N VAL A 77 -12.82 4.61 6.67
CA VAL A 77 -12.83 3.39 7.49
C VAL A 77 -14.19 3.29 8.18
N THR A 78 -14.77 2.10 8.11
CA THR A 78 -16.10 1.77 8.60
C THR A 78 -16.03 1.07 9.97
N ALA A 79 -17.16 0.93 10.64
CA ALA A 79 -17.19 0.40 12.02
C ALA A 79 -16.73 -1.06 12.13
N ASP A 80 -16.79 -1.82 11.04
CA ASP A 80 -16.31 -3.20 10.89
C ASP A 80 -14.83 -3.30 10.52
N GLY A 81 -14.09 -2.19 10.49
CA GLY A 81 -12.65 -2.15 10.17
C GLY A 81 -12.34 -2.01 8.68
N ASN A 82 -13.34 -2.14 7.80
CA ASN A 82 -13.14 -2.02 6.37
C ASN A 82 -12.85 -0.57 5.92
N ALA A 83 -11.98 -0.42 4.93
CA ALA A 83 -11.77 0.82 4.19
C ALA A 83 -12.46 0.79 2.81
N THR A 84 -13.20 1.85 2.48
CA THR A 84 -13.87 2.03 1.18
C THR A 84 -13.62 3.44 0.62
N PRO A 85 -13.64 3.64 -0.71
CA PRO A 85 -13.88 2.66 -1.77
C PRO A 85 -12.59 1.93 -2.19
N LEU A 86 -12.72 0.65 -2.55
CA LEU A 86 -11.60 -0.19 -3.06
C LEU A 86 -11.15 0.24 -4.46
N LEU A 87 -12.11 0.65 -5.29
CA LEU A 87 -11.90 1.13 -6.65
C LEU A 87 -12.39 2.57 -6.77
N CYS A 88 -11.75 3.37 -7.60
CA CYS A 88 -12.31 4.67 -8.01
C CYS A 88 -13.53 4.48 -8.89
N HIS A 89 -14.30 5.55 -9.06
CA HIS A 89 -15.47 5.58 -9.95
C HIS A 89 -15.17 5.11 -11.39
N SER A 90 -13.94 5.30 -11.88
CA SER A 90 -13.48 4.82 -13.18
C SER A 90 -13.24 3.31 -13.28
N GLY A 91 -13.36 2.57 -12.17
CA GLY A 91 -12.97 1.17 -12.06
C GLY A 91 -11.47 0.95 -11.82
N ALA A 92 -10.66 2.02 -11.80
CA ALA A 92 -9.25 1.94 -11.44
C ALA A 92 -9.07 1.55 -9.96
N LEU A 93 -8.02 0.82 -9.63
CA LEU A 93 -7.73 0.39 -8.27
C LEU A 93 -7.25 1.57 -7.41
N ASN A 94 -7.88 1.77 -6.25
CA ASN A 94 -7.54 2.85 -5.34
C ASN A 94 -6.29 2.51 -4.53
N VAL A 95 -5.18 3.20 -4.81
CA VAL A 95 -3.89 2.96 -4.14
C VAL A 95 -3.95 3.24 -2.64
N GLN A 96 -4.88 4.08 -2.17
CA GLN A 96 -5.07 4.33 -0.74
C GLN A 96 -5.74 3.15 -0.05
N ALA A 97 -6.72 2.50 -0.71
CA ALA A 97 -7.31 1.27 -0.21
C ALA A 97 -6.27 0.14 -0.19
N TRP A 98 -5.49 -0.02 -1.27
CA TRP A 98 -4.39 -0.99 -1.29
C TRP A 98 -3.44 -0.83 -0.10
N LYS A 99 -2.97 0.40 0.16
CA LYS A 99 -2.07 0.68 1.28
C LYS A 99 -2.69 0.37 2.64
N PHE A 100 -4.00 0.59 2.80
CA PHE A 100 -4.71 0.22 4.02
C PHE A 100 -4.68 -1.29 4.23
N TYR A 101 -5.12 -2.07 3.22
CA TYR A 101 -5.17 -3.53 3.35
C TYR A 101 -3.79 -4.19 3.31
N ALA A 102 -2.76 -3.54 2.76
CA ALA A 102 -1.38 -4.02 2.87
C ALA A 102 -0.87 -4.11 4.32
N GLY A 103 -1.50 -3.39 5.26
CA GLY A 103 -1.22 -3.50 6.69
C GLY A 103 -2.10 -4.50 7.46
N VAL A 104 -3.12 -5.07 6.82
CA VAL A 104 -4.16 -5.89 7.47
C VAL A 104 -4.23 -7.30 6.85
N SER A 105 -4.32 -7.38 5.53
CA SER A 105 -4.44 -8.60 4.71
C SER A 105 -3.23 -8.76 3.78
N ALA A 106 -2.03 -8.60 4.35
CA ALA A 106 -0.79 -8.58 3.57
C ALA A 106 -0.53 -9.90 2.85
N SER A 107 -0.97 -11.04 3.42
CA SER A 107 -0.69 -12.36 2.87
C SER A 107 -1.38 -12.56 1.52
N VAL A 108 -2.65 -12.19 1.40
CA VAL A 108 -3.42 -12.28 0.14
C VAL A 108 -2.89 -11.31 -0.90
N LEU A 109 -2.58 -10.07 -0.51
CA LEU A 109 -2.08 -9.04 -1.43
C LEU A 109 -0.66 -9.34 -1.95
N GLY A 110 0.07 -10.26 -1.32
CA GLY A 110 1.43 -10.64 -1.70
C GLY A 110 1.55 -11.89 -2.57
N LEU A 111 0.43 -12.56 -2.89
CA LEU A 111 0.46 -13.86 -3.58
C LEU A 111 0.92 -13.80 -5.05
N GLY A 112 0.80 -12.65 -5.70
CA GLY A 112 1.23 -12.46 -7.09
C GLY A 112 0.18 -12.86 -8.14
N LEU A 113 0.62 -12.92 -9.40
CA LEU A 113 -0.29 -13.08 -10.55
C LEU A 113 -1.02 -14.43 -10.63
N ASN A 114 -0.40 -15.52 -10.18
CA ASN A 114 -0.88 -16.89 -10.47
C ASN A 114 -0.98 -17.81 -9.24
N PRO A 115 -1.66 -17.45 -8.15
CA PRO A 115 -1.91 -18.37 -7.07
C PRO A 115 -3.00 -19.38 -7.44
N THR A 116 -2.93 -20.53 -6.80
CA THR A 116 -4.05 -21.47 -6.71
C THR A 116 -5.08 -20.99 -5.69
N GLN A 117 -6.32 -21.43 -5.83
CA GLN A 117 -7.37 -21.14 -4.84
C GLN A 117 -6.96 -21.58 -3.42
N GLY A 118 -6.32 -22.75 -3.29
CA GLY A 118 -5.85 -23.24 -1.99
C GLY A 118 -4.75 -22.38 -1.35
N GLN A 119 -3.90 -21.73 -2.15
CA GLN A 119 -2.93 -20.75 -1.62
C GLN A 119 -3.63 -19.50 -1.09
N VAL A 120 -4.69 -19.05 -1.76
CA VAL A 120 -5.48 -17.89 -1.30
C VAL A 120 -6.23 -18.24 -0.02
N GLU A 121 -6.87 -19.41 0.04
CA GLU A 121 -7.52 -19.92 1.26
C GLU A 121 -6.53 -20.03 2.43
N SER A 122 -5.33 -20.57 2.17
CA SER A 122 -4.28 -20.67 3.18
C SER A 122 -3.82 -19.29 3.67
N ALA A 123 -3.68 -18.30 2.79
CA ALA A 123 -3.29 -16.94 3.16
C ALA A 123 -4.37 -16.25 4.03
N ILE A 124 -5.64 -16.34 3.61
CA ILE A 124 -6.78 -15.83 4.38
C ILE A 124 -6.81 -16.48 5.77
N CYS A 125 -6.62 -17.80 5.84
CA CYS A 125 -6.65 -18.50 7.11
C CYS A 125 -5.47 -18.18 8.02
N ASP A 126 -4.29 -17.90 7.45
CA ASP A 126 -3.14 -17.43 8.22
C ASP A 126 -3.42 -16.06 8.86
N ASP A 127 -3.95 -15.11 8.08
CA ASP A 127 -4.28 -13.76 8.55
C ASP A 127 -5.39 -13.79 9.63
N LEU A 128 -6.41 -14.64 9.47
CA LEU A 128 -7.47 -14.84 10.47
C LEU A 128 -6.96 -15.53 11.76
N LYS A 129 -6.09 -16.52 11.64
CA LYS A 129 -5.53 -17.26 12.78
C LYS A 129 -4.65 -16.38 13.66
N HIS A 130 -3.89 -15.48 13.04
CA HIS A 130 -3.03 -14.54 13.75
C HIS A 130 -3.75 -13.25 14.18
N GLN A 131 -5.06 -13.15 13.93
CA GLN A 131 -5.88 -11.96 14.23
C GLN A 131 -5.32 -10.69 13.56
N HIS A 132 -4.69 -10.85 12.39
CA HIS A 132 -4.19 -9.73 11.59
C HIS A 132 -5.31 -9.05 10.81
N ALA A 133 -6.35 -9.81 10.46
CA ALA A 133 -7.54 -9.33 9.77
C ALA A 133 -8.82 -9.96 10.34
N THR A 134 -9.93 -9.28 10.10
CA THR A 134 -11.29 -9.79 10.25
C THR A 134 -11.80 -10.34 8.91
N ARG A 135 -12.89 -11.12 8.93
CA ARG A 135 -13.49 -11.66 7.70
C ARG A 135 -13.93 -10.58 6.69
N PRO A 136 -14.53 -9.45 7.12
CA PRO A 136 -14.85 -8.36 6.20
C PRO A 136 -13.58 -7.76 5.56
N GLU A 137 -12.50 -7.60 6.32
CA GLU A 137 -11.22 -7.08 5.81
C GLU A 137 -10.59 -8.03 4.79
N GLU A 138 -10.57 -9.34 5.06
CA GLU A 138 -10.11 -10.36 4.10
C GLU A 138 -10.95 -10.39 2.82
N THR A 139 -12.26 -10.14 2.94
CA THR A 139 -13.13 -10.03 1.77
C THR A 139 -12.73 -8.86 0.87
N SER A 140 -12.46 -7.70 1.47
CA SER A 140 -12.01 -6.51 0.75
C SER A 140 -10.59 -6.67 0.19
N GLY A 141 -9.67 -7.28 0.96
CA GLY A 141 -8.31 -7.61 0.53
C GLY A 141 -8.30 -8.55 -0.67
N TYR A 142 -9.11 -9.61 -0.63
CA TYR A 142 -9.30 -10.52 -1.76
C TYR A 142 -9.88 -9.82 -3.00
N GLN A 143 -10.86 -8.93 -2.84
CA GLN A 143 -11.41 -8.14 -3.96
C GLN A 143 -10.34 -7.24 -4.59
N LEU A 144 -9.50 -6.59 -3.77
CA LEU A 144 -8.37 -5.80 -4.25
C LEU A 144 -7.34 -6.66 -4.98
N ALA A 145 -6.94 -7.80 -4.43
CA ALA A 145 -5.99 -8.72 -5.07
C ALA A 145 -6.54 -9.22 -6.41
N THR A 146 -7.81 -9.61 -6.45
CA THR A 146 -8.49 -10.07 -7.66
C THR A 146 -8.49 -8.99 -8.74
N ALA A 147 -8.80 -7.75 -8.38
CA ALA A 147 -8.74 -6.62 -9.32
C ALA A 147 -7.30 -6.31 -9.77
N TYR A 148 -6.33 -6.38 -8.86
CA TYR A 148 -4.93 -6.05 -9.12
C TYR A 148 -4.26 -7.07 -10.06
N TYR A 149 -4.47 -8.36 -9.80
CA TYR A 149 -3.81 -9.45 -10.51
C TYR A 149 -4.66 -10.07 -11.63
N GLY A 150 -5.95 -9.77 -11.68
CA GLY A 150 -6.87 -10.33 -12.67
C GLY A 150 -7.18 -11.81 -12.43
N TRP A 151 -7.20 -12.26 -11.17
CA TRP A 151 -7.58 -13.63 -10.84
C TRP A 151 -9.01 -13.93 -11.29
N THR A 152 -9.27 -15.16 -11.73
CA THR A 152 -10.55 -15.56 -12.34
C THR A 152 -11.25 -16.72 -11.63
N PHE A 153 -10.60 -17.34 -10.64
CA PHE A 153 -11.25 -18.34 -9.80
C PHE A 153 -12.21 -17.67 -8.81
N ASN A 154 -13.28 -18.37 -8.44
CA ASN A 154 -14.35 -17.83 -7.62
C ASN A 154 -14.22 -18.35 -6.18
N LEU A 155 -13.58 -17.57 -5.31
CA LEU A 155 -13.50 -17.82 -3.88
C LEU A 155 -14.40 -16.84 -3.13
N ASP A 156 -15.10 -17.33 -2.11
CA ASP A 156 -15.87 -16.49 -1.18
C ASP A 156 -15.15 -16.47 0.18
N PRO A 157 -14.38 -15.41 0.49
CA PRO A 157 -13.63 -15.31 1.75
C PRO A 157 -14.52 -15.43 3.00
N ALA A 158 -15.79 -15.04 2.91
CA ALA A 158 -16.73 -15.16 4.01
C ALA A 158 -17.08 -16.62 4.34
N LYS A 159 -16.91 -17.54 3.38
CA LYS A 159 -17.19 -18.98 3.52
C LYS A 159 -15.95 -19.84 3.76
N VAL A 160 -14.75 -19.26 3.74
CA VAL A 160 -13.52 -19.99 4.02
C VAL A 160 -13.55 -20.51 5.46
N VAL A 161 -13.41 -21.83 5.61
CA VAL A 161 -13.31 -22.51 6.91
C VAL A 161 -11.86 -22.80 7.21
N CYS A 162 -11.33 -22.16 8.25
CA CYS A 162 -9.96 -22.34 8.71
C CYS A 162 -9.96 -23.42 9.79
N THR A 163 -9.38 -24.58 9.46
CA THR A 163 -9.26 -25.74 10.36
C THR A 163 -7.87 -25.85 10.94
#